data_AF-A0A6N7Z1W5-F1
#
_entry.id   AF-A0A6N7Z1W5-F1
#
_cell.length_a   1.000
_cell.length_b   1.000
_cell.length_c   1.000
_cell.angle_alpha   90.00
_cell.angle_beta   90.00
_cell.angle_gamma   90.00
#
_symmetry.space_group_name_H-M   'P 1'
#
loop_
_entity.id
_entity.type
_entity.pdbx_description
1 polymer ?
#
loop_
_entity_poly.entity_id
_entity_poly.type
_entity_poly.pdbx_seq_one_letter_code
_entity_poly.pdbx_strand_id
1 'polypeptide(L)'
;MSSHRRIIMLAGELADELSNFDADGLGTVELRGLMRGMTGTASALTRILDQLRDCPALVQPELDRPANRAVRSELEQAAAAAEDLRVTAESLYRLLPM
;
A
#
# COMPACT_ATOMS: atom_id res chain seq x y z
N MET A 1 -23.28 -4.51 4.21
CA MET A 1 -21.91 -5.08 4.12
C MET A 1 -21.03 -4.31 5.10
N SER A 2 -20.20 -4.98 5.93
CA SER A 2 -19.33 -4.26 6.86
C SER A 2 -18.20 -3.53 6.12
N SER A 3 -17.73 -2.39 6.63
CA SER A 3 -16.67 -1.60 6.00
C SER A 3 -15.38 -2.41 5.76
N HIS A 4 -15.05 -3.33 6.67
CA HIS A 4 -13.90 -4.23 6.54
C HIS A 4 -14.01 -5.18 5.34
N ARG A 5 -15.19 -5.79 5.10
CA ARG A 5 -15.40 -6.66 3.94
C ARG A 5 -15.28 -5.90 2.62
N ARG A 6 -15.76 -4.65 2.60
CA ARG A 6 -15.62 -3.77 1.44
C ARG A 6 -14.17 -3.45 1.14
N ILE A 7 -13.37 -3.13 2.16
CA ILE A 7 -11.94 -2.84 2.00
C ILE A 7 -11.18 -4.06 1.48
N ILE A 8 -11.46 -5.26 2.00
CA ILE A 8 -10.81 -6.50 1.52
C ILE A 8 -11.11 -6.75 0.04
N MET A 9 -12.37 -6.59 -0.38
CA MET A 9 -12.78 -6.75 -1.77
C MET A 9 -12.11 -5.72 -2.68
N LEU A 10 -12.17 -4.43 -2.31
CA LEU A 10 -11.55 -3.34 -3.06
C LEU A 10 -10.03 -3.49 -3.17
N ALA A 11 -9.37 -4.02 -2.15
CA ALA A 11 -7.93 -4.29 -2.19
C ALA A 11 -7.58 -5.35 -3.25
N GLY A 12 -8.41 -6.39 -3.38
CA GLY A 12 -8.26 -7.39 -4.44
C GLY A 12 -8.50 -6.81 -5.83
N GLU A 13 -9.63 -6.12 -6.01
CA GLU A 13 -9.98 -5.47 -7.29
C GLU A 13 -8.90 -4.48 -7.73
N LEU A 14 -8.38 -3.66 -6.80
CA LEU A 14 -7.30 -2.73 -7.11
C LEU A 14 -6.01 -3.46 -7.52
N ALA A 15 -5.66 -4.56 -6.84
CA ALA A 15 -4.47 -5.33 -7.20
C ALA A 15 -4.58 -5.93 -8.60
N ASP A 16 -5.76 -6.43 -8.97
CA ASP A 16 -6.02 -6.97 -10.31
C ASP A 16 -5.94 -5.86 -11.38
N GLU A 17 -6.57 -4.71 -11.15
CA GLU A 17 -6.50 -3.56 -12.07
C GLU A 17 -5.05 -3.04 -12.24
N LEU A 18 -4.30 -2.92 -11.14
CA LEU A 18 -2.89 -2.48 -11.19
C LEU A 18 -2.00 -3.50 -11.91
N SER A 19 -2.30 -4.80 -11.81
CA SER A 19 -1.54 -5.85 -12.51
C SER A 19 -1.76 -5.82 -14.03
N ASN A 20 -2.88 -5.26 -14.48
CA ASN A 20 -3.21 -5.09 -15.90
C ASN A 20 -2.90 -3.67 -16.41
N PHE A 21 -2.34 -2.81 -15.58
CA PHE A 21 -2.06 -1.42 -15.93
C PHE A 21 -0.95 -1.32 -16.97
N ASP A 22 -1.21 -0.55 -18.02
CA ASP A 22 -0.24 -0.17 -19.03
C ASP A 22 -0.02 1.34 -18.98
N ALA A 23 1.24 1.75 -18.91
CA ALA A 23 1.63 3.16 -18.86
C ALA A 23 1.73 3.79 -20.25
N ASP A 24 1.61 2.99 -21.31
CA ASP A 24 1.66 3.46 -22.69
C ASP A 24 0.52 4.46 -22.95
N GLY A 25 0.88 5.65 -23.41
CA GLY A 25 -0.07 6.70 -23.76
C GLY A 25 -0.51 7.62 -22.61
N LEU A 26 0.07 7.49 -21.40
CA LEU A 26 -0.17 8.47 -20.34
C LEU A 26 0.39 9.84 -20.74
N GLY A 27 -0.49 10.84 -20.79
CA GLY A 27 -0.09 12.24 -20.85
C GLY A 27 0.39 12.74 -19.48
N THR A 28 0.96 13.95 -19.48
CA THR A 28 1.50 14.58 -18.27
C THR A 28 0.44 14.77 -17.18
N VAL A 29 -0.82 15.04 -17.55
CA VAL A 29 -1.92 15.24 -16.60
C VAL A 29 -2.32 13.94 -15.93
N GLU A 30 -2.47 12.88 -16.72
CA GLU A 30 -2.78 11.53 -16.26
C GLU A 30 -1.67 11.02 -15.35
N LEU A 31 -0.40 11.25 -15.74
CA LEU A 31 0.76 10.87 -14.95
C LEU A 31 0.81 11.62 -13.61
N ARG A 32 0.49 12.92 -13.57
CA ARG A 32 0.36 13.66 -12.31
C ARG A 32 -0.75 13.11 -11.43
N GLY A 33 -1.91 12.81 -12.02
CA GLY A 33 -3.04 12.21 -11.33
C GLY A 33 -2.67 10.86 -10.71
N LEU A 34 -1.99 10.02 -11.48
CA LEU A 34 -1.49 8.71 -11.05
C LEU A 34 -0.50 8.84 -9.91
N MET A 35 0.54 9.69 -10.03
CA MET A 35 1.54 9.87 -8.97
C MET A 35 0.89 10.35 -7.67
N ARG A 36 -0.05 11.32 -7.75
CA ARG A 36 -0.80 11.78 -6.56
C ARG A 36 -1.65 10.66 -5.96
N GLY A 37 -2.31 9.86 -6.80
CA GLY A 37 -3.09 8.70 -6.38
C GLY A 37 -2.23 7.63 -5.70
N MET A 38 -1.03 7.36 -6.23
CA MET A 38 -0.05 6.44 -5.65
C MET A 38 0.45 6.94 -4.29
N THR A 39 0.77 8.23 -4.15
CA THR A 39 1.12 8.82 -2.84
C THR A 39 0.00 8.62 -1.82
N GLY A 40 -1.26 8.90 -2.18
CA GLY A 40 -2.41 8.71 -1.30
C GLY A 40 -2.65 7.24 -0.92
N THR A 41 -2.51 6.34 -1.90
CA THR A 41 -2.67 4.88 -1.71
C THR A 41 -1.58 4.34 -0.80
N ALA A 42 -0.33 4.71 -1.05
CA ALA A 42 0.82 4.34 -0.22
C ALA A 42 0.63 4.79 1.24
N SER A 43 0.24 6.04 1.48
CA SER A 43 -0.07 6.52 2.85
C SER A 43 -1.20 5.73 3.52
N ALA A 44 -2.25 5.37 2.79
CA ALA A 44 -3.34 4.57 3.32
C ALA A 44 -2.90 3.14 3.66
N LEU A 45 -2.06 2.53 2.81
CA LEU A 45 -1.49 1.21 3.05
C LEU A 45 -0.56 1.21 4.26
N THR A 46 0.34 2.19 4.38
CA THR A 46 1.20 2.33 5.58
C THR A 46 0.35 2.37 6.85
N ARG A 47 -0.72 3.17 6.88
CA ARG A 47 -1.64 3.22 8.03
C ARG A 47 -2.31 1.87 8.33
N ILE A 48 -2.73 1.13 7.30
CA ILE A 48 -3.34 -0.20 7.48
C ILE A 48 -2.31 -1.16 8.05
N LEU A 49 -1.08 -1.15 7.52
CA LEU A 49 0.01 -2.01 8.00
C LEU A 49 0.38 -1.68 9.45
N ASP A 50 0.40 -0.40 9.83
CA ASP A 50 0.57 0.04 11.22
C ASP A 50 -0.51 -0.54 12.13
N GLN A 51 -1.78 -0.44 11.72
CA GLN A 51 -2.90 -0.99 12.48
C GLN A 51 -2.86 -2.53 12.58
N LEU A 52 -2.37 -3.21 11.54
CA LEU A 52 -2.18 -4.65 11.55
C LEU A 52 -1.05 -5.06 12.51
N ARG A 53 0.04 -4.29 12.57
CA ARG A 53 1.12 -4.52 13.55
C ARG A 53 0.62 -4.44 14.99
N ASP A 54 -0.34 -3.56 15.27
CA ASP A 54 -0.97 -3.41 16.58
C ASP A 54 -2.17 -4.34 16.80
N CYS A 55 -2.52 -5.19 15.83
CA CYS A 55 -3.71 -6.03 15.90
C CYS A 55 -3.56 -7.09 17.00
N PRO A 56 -4.51 -7.17 17.97
CA PRO A 56 -4.44 -8.15 19.06
C PRO A 56 -4.41 -9.61 18.60
N ALA A 57 -4.93 -9.92 17.40
CA ALA A 57 -4.85 -11.26 16.82
C ALA A 57 -3.41 -11.64 16.41
N LEU A 58 -2.53 -10.66 16.20
CA LEU A 58 -1.14 -10.82 15.77
C LEU A 58 -0.11 -10.54 16.89
N VAL A 59 -0.53 -9.90 17.99
CA VAL A 59 0.35 -9.44 19.09
C VAL A 59 0.30 -10.35 20.33
N GLN A 60 -0.56 -11.38 20.37
CA GLN A 60 -0.69 -12.23 21.55
C GLN A 60 0.62 -12.96 21.92
N PRO A 61 0.99 -13.02 23.22
CA PRO A 61 2.27 -13.59 23.67
C PRO A 61 2.36 -15.13 23.53
N GLU A 62 1.23 -15.84 23.45
CA GLU A 62 1.20 -17.30 23.18
C GLU A 62 1.61 -17.65 21.73
N LEU A 63 1.74 -16.63 20.90
CA LEU A 63 2.11 -16.68 19.50
C LEU A 63 3.60 -16.33 19.27
N ASP A 64 4.50 -16.56 20.24
CA ASP A 64 5.96 -16.41 20.05
C ASP A 64 6.61 -17.49 19.12
N ARG A 65 5.76 -18.13 18.30
CA ARG A 65 6.10 -19.09 17.26
C ARG A 65 6.81 -18.39 16.08
N PRO A 66 7.73 -19.09 15.38
CA PRO A 66 8.42 -18.57 14.20
C PRO A 66 7.50 -17.92 13.15
N ALA A 67 6.27 -18.44 13.00
CA ALA A 67 5.27 -17.91 12.09
C ALA A 67 4.88 -16.45 12.35
N ASN A 68 4.78 -16.02 13.62
CA ASN A 68 4.39 -14.63 13.91
C ASN A 68 5.56 -13.66 13.78
N ARG A 69 6.79 -14.11 14.01
CA ARG A 69 7.98 -13.32 13.65
C ARG A 69 8.06 -13.11 12.14
N ALA A 70 7.74 -14.15 11.35
CA ALA A 70 7.66 -14.02 9.90
C ALA A 70 6.58 -13.00 9.51
N VAL A 71 5.35 -13.13 10.02
CA VAL A 71 4.26 -12.17 9.74
C VAL A 71 4.64 -10.73 10.11
N ARG A 72 5.27 -10.51 11.28
CA ARG A 72 5.74 -9.17 11.68
C ARG A 72 6.81 -8.63 10.74
N SER A 73 7.76 -9.47 10.34
CA SER A 73 8.81 -9.07 9.39
C SER A 73 8.21 -8.73 8.02
N GLU A 74 7.25 -9.51 7.53
CA GLU A 74 6.53 -9.22 6.29
C GLU A 74 5.74 -7.90 6.38
N LEU A 75 5.08 -7.62 7.50
CA LEU A 75 4.39 -6.35 7.73
C LEU A 75 5.36 -5.16 7.75
N GLU A 76 6.54 -5.31 8.36
CA GLU A 76 7.59 -4.29 8.36
C GLU A 76 8.15 -4.05 6.95
N GLN A 77 8.42 -5.11 6.19
CA GLN A 77 8.87 -5.01 4.80
C GLN A 77 7.82 -4.34 3.91
N ALA A 78 6.55 -4.72 4.06
CA ALA A 78 5.44 -4.12 3.32
C ALA A 78 5.29 -2.63 3.66
N ALA A 79 5.46 -2.23 4.92
CA ALA A 79 5.36 -0.83 5.33
C ALA A 79 6.51 0.00 4.77
N ALA A 80 7.73 -0.56 4.75
CA ALA A 80 8.88 0.07 4.11
C ALA A 80 8.66 0.23 2.59
N ALA A 81 8.16 -0.80 1.90
CA ALA A 81 7.87 -0.73 0.48
C ALA A 81 6.78 0.31 0.14
N ALA A 82 5.74 0.41 0.98
CA ALA A 82 4.71 1.46 0.82
C ALA A 82 5.30 2.87 1.02
N GLU A 83 6.17 3.06 2.00
CA GLU A 83 6.83 4.34 2.22
C GLU A 83 7.78 4.71 1.07
N ASP A 84 8.56 3.75 0.57
CA ASP A 84 9.42 3.96 -0.61
C ASP A 84 8.58 4.36 -1.83
N LEU A 85 7.47 3.66 -2.09
CA LEU A 85 6.53 4.01 -3.15
C LEU A 85 6.02 5.45 -3.01
N ARG A 86 5.66 5.86 -1.79
CA ARG A 86 5.20 7.22 -1.49
C ARG A 86 6.27 8.26 -1.84
N VAL A 87 7.50 8.04 -1.38
CA VAL A 87 8.65 8.95 -1.60
C VAL A 87 9.01 9.01 -3.09
N THR A 88 9.02 7.88 -3.79
CA THR A 88 9.27 7.82 -5.23
C THR A 88 8.19 8.56 -6.00
N ALA A 89 6.91 8.30 -5.73
CA ALA A 89 5.81 8.98 -6.41
C ALA A 89 5.82 10.50 -6.16
N GLU A 90 6.11 10.93 -4.93
CA GLU A 90 6.24 12.35 -4.60
C GLU A 90 7.41 13.01 -5.32
N SER A 91 8.55 12.32 -5.41
CA SER A 91 9.73 12.81 -6.12
C SER A 91 9.48 12.91 -7.63
N LEU A 92 8.88 11.89 -8.24
CA LEU A 92 8.52 11.89 -9.65
C LEU A 92 7.49 12.97 -9.98
N TYR A 93 6.47 13.15 -9.13
CA TYR A 93 5.48 14.21 -9.30
C TYR A 93 6.12 15.60 -9.41
N ARG A 94 7.15 15.88 -8.60
CA ARG A 94 7.87 17.17 -8.62
C ARG A 94 8.72 17.38 -9.87
N LEU A 95 9.07 16.30 -10.58
CA LEU A 95 9.87 16.34 -11.80
C LEU A 95 9.01 16.48 -13.07
N LEU A 96 7.69 16.36 -12.97
CA LEU A 96 6.80 16.47 -14.13
C LEU A 96 6.74 17.91 -14.66
N PRO A 97 6.84 18.13 -15.98
CA PRO A 97 6.78 19.46 -16.58
C PRO A 97 5.41 20.09 -16.36
N MET A 98 5.37 21.40 -16.09
CA MET A 98 4.17 22.21 -15.78
C MET A 98 3.16 22.26 -16.93
#